data_AF-A0A285HSP2-F1
#
_entry.id   AF-A0A285HSP2-F1
#
_cell.length_a   1.000
_cell.length_b   1.000
_cell.length_c   1.000
_cell.angle_alpha   90.00
_cell.angle_beta   90.00
_cell.angle_gamma   90.00
#
_symmetry.space_group_name_H-M   'P 1'
#
loop_
_entity.id
_entity.type
_entity.pdbx_description
1 polymer ?
#
loop_
_entity_poly.entity_id
_entity_poly.type
_entity_poly.pdbx_seq_one_letter_code
_entity_poly.pdbx_strand_id
1 'polypeptide(L)'
;MGHVCLTIRAFAEKDRRNFKQVFIGGTFMKGWKIFTQSLRLVFANLKEALRISLVPYLVASAAMAWFLTTNADFLASEGGDSLAGFNGLSLLVFVIVGMVCYLWIAVAWHRYVLLREEGEGWVAQFRSDRILGYLGRGILLGLVLILPAIFMAFVVGALSVAGGLVVMIASGLIFTFAFTVIVYRLSPILPAAALGEPLKMNEAWEKTKGAGWDIALLALITAVINVIIQSVGEIGGNPGAPLAVIYMVVTGWLQFMVGLSILTTIYGHYVEGRSID
;
A
#
# COMPACT_ATOMS: atom_id res chain seq x y z
N MET A 1 -26.24 -40.37 31.42
CA MET A 1 -25.21 -39.90 30.45
C MET A 1 -25.72 -38.89 29.42
N GLY A 2 -26.97 -38.94 28.95
CA GLY A 2 -27.48 -38.01 27.91
C GLY A 2 -27.57 -36.52 28.30
N HIS A 3 -27.89 -36.20 29.56
CA HIS A 3 -28.05 -34.81 30.00
C HIS A 3 -26.73 -33.99 30.03
N VAL A 4 -25.60 -34.62 30.36
CA VAL A 4 -24.30 -33.92 30.43
C VAL A 4 -23.78 -33.57 29.03
N CYS A 5 -24.06 -34.42 28.03
CA CYS A 5 -23.63 -34.20 26.65
C CYS A 5 -24.37 -33.03 25.98
N LEU A 6 -25.67 -32.84 26.30
CA LEU A 6 -26.48 -31.71 25.83
C LEU A 6 -26.00 -30.37 26.39
N THR A 7 -25.65 -30.32 27.68
CA THR A 7 -25.16 -29.08 28.33
C THR A 7 -23.81 -28.64 27.79
N ILE A 8 -22.90 -29.58 27.50
CA ILE A 8 -21.59 -29.28 26.90
C ILE A 8 -21.75 -28.77 25.46
N ARG A 9 -22.66 -29.36 24.66
CA ARG A 9 -22.96 -28.88 23.29
C ARG A 9 -23.56 -27.48 23.30
N ALA A 10 -24.52 -27.20 24.19
CA ALA A 10 -25.14 -25.90 24.30
C ALA A 10 -24.16 -24.81 24.76
N PHE A 11 -23.24 -25.14 25.67
CA PHE A 11 -22.18 -24.24 26.11
C PHE A 11 -21.19 -23.96 24.96
N ALA A 12 -20.73 -24.99 24.26
CA ALA A 12 -19.83 -24.85 23.11
C ALA A 12 -20.45 -24.06 21.95
N GLU A 13 -21.76 -24.19 21.68
CA GLU A 13 -22.46 -23.41 20.65
C GLU A 13 -22.72 -21.95 21.07
N LYS A 14 -22.97 -21.69 22.36
CA LYS A 14 -23.10 -20.32 22.88
C LYS A 14 -21.77 -19.58 22.81
N ASP A 15 -20.68 -20.27 23.14
CA ASP A 15 -19.33 -19.72 23.08
C ASP A 15 -18.88 -19.50 21.63
N ARG A 16 -19.22 -20.41 20.71
CA ARG A 16 -18.99 -20.24 19.27
C ARG A 16 -19.77 -19.06 18.68
N ARG A 17 -21.00 -18.82 19.15
CA ARG A 17 -21.84 -17.68 18.72
C ARG A 17 -21.33 -16.35 19.26
N ASN A 18 -20.94 -16.30 20.53
CA ASN A 18 -20.32 -15.11 21.14
C ASN A 18 -18.97 -14.79 20.49
N PHE A 19 -18.13 -15.81 20.24
CA PHE A 19 -16.87 -15.62 19.51
C PHE A 19 -17.11 -15.09 18.09
N LYS A 20 -18.06 -15.66 17.33
CA LYS A 20 -18.40 -15.13 16.00
C LYS A 20 -18.92 -13.69 16.05
N GLN A 21 -19.83 -13.35 16.97
CA GLN A 21 -20.39 -11.99 17.05
C GLN A 21 -19.37 -10.93 17.51
N VAL A 22 -18.58 -11.22 18.54
CA VAL A 22 -17.58 -10.28 19.08
C VAL A 22 -16.39 -10.15 18.13
N PHE A 23 -15.92 -11.26 17.57
CA PHE A 23 -14.72 -11.28 16.76
C PHE A 23 -15.00 -10.83 15.32
N ILE A 24 -16.04 -11.34 14.67
CA ILE A 24 -16.37 -10.92 13.29
C ILE A 24 -16.96 -9.52 13.32
N GLY A 25 -17.88 -9.20 14.25
CA GLY A 25 -18.45 -7.86 14.34
C GLY A 25 -17.41 -6.78 14.70
N GLY A 26 -16.58 -7.02 15.71
CA GLY A 26 -15.59 -6.05 16.19
C GLY A 26 -14.41 -5.82 15.24
N THR A 27 -13.82 -6.90 14.69
CA THR A 27 -12.67 -6.77 13.78
C THR A 27 -13.09 -6.31 12.39
N PHE A 28 -14.28 -6.72 11.92
CA PHE A 28 -14.84 -6.24 10.66
C PHE A 28 -15.01 -4.73 10.67
N MET A 29 -15.56 -4.21 11.77
CA MET A 29 -15.72 -2.77 11.93
C MET A 29 -14.38 -2.03 11.95
N LYS A 30 -13.32 -2.56 12.60
CA LYS A 30 -12.05 -1.84 12.72
C LYS A 30 -11.25 -1.78 11.43
N GLY A 31 -11.06 -2.89 10.71
CA GLY A 31 -10.34 -2.89 9.43
C GLY A 31 -11.02 -1.98 8.39
N TRP A 32 -12.35 -2.04 8.32
CA TRP A 32 -13.15 -1.15 7.48
C TRP A 32 -13.07 0.32 7.92
N LYS A 33 -13.09 0.60 9.24
CA LYS A 33 -12.89 1.96 9.78
C LYS A 33 -11.53 2.54 9.40
N ILE A 34 -10.44 1.77 9.50
CA ILE A 34 -9.11 2.23 9.08
C ILE A 34 -9.12 2.61 7.60
N PHE A 35 -9.71 1.76 6.75
CA PHE A 35 -9.80 2.02 5.32
C PHE A 35 -10.64 3.28 5.00
N THR A 36 -11.85 3.35 5.54
CA THR A 36 -12.77 4.48 5.30
C THR A 36 -12.25 5.78 5.88
N GLN A 37 -11.58 5.74 7.04
CA GLN A 37 -10.89 6.90 7.60
C GLN A 37 -9.75 7.35 6.68
N SER A 38 -9.01 6.41 6.08
CA SER A 38 -7.94 6.74 5.12
C SER A 38 -8.49 7.43 3.87
N LEU A 39 -9.64 6.97 3.35
CA LEU A 39 -10.35 7.67 2.27
C LEU A 39 -10.80 9.06 2.72
N ARG A 40 -11.41 9.16 3.91
CA ARG A 40 -11.89 10.43 4.48
C ARG A 40 -10.75 11.43 4.65
N LEU A 41 -9.55 11.01 5.05
CA LEU A 41 -8.39 11.88 5.14
C LEU A 41 -8.07 12.54 3.81
N VAL A 42 -8.09 11.81 2.70
CA VAL A 42 -7.84 12.36 1.36
C VAL A 42 -8.98 13.26 0.92
N PHE A 43 -10.23 12.78 0.96
CA PHE A 43 -11.36 13.52 0.39
C PHE A 43 -11.80 14.72 1.23
N ALA A 44 -11.71 14.64 2.56
CA ALA A 44 -12.03 15.78 3.44
C ALA A 44 -10.96 16.88 3.39
N ASN A 45 -9.75 16.56 2.91
CA ASN A 45 -8.64 17.49 2.76
C ASN A 45 -8.18 17.51 1.29
N LEU A 46 -9.11 17.43 0.33
CA LEU A 46 -8.78 17.25 -1.09
C LEU A 46 -7.93 18.40 -1.63
N LYS A 47 -8.21 19.63 -1.19
CA LYS A 47 -7.45 20.82 -1.57
C LYS A 47 -6.01 20.70 -1.14
N GLU A 48 -5.75 20.29 0.10
CA GLU A 48 -4.42 20.15 0.67
C GLU A 48 -3.70 18.94 0.09
N ALA A 49 -4.42 17.83 -0.14
CA ALA A 49 -3.92 16.66 -0.84
C ALA A 49 -3.39 17.05 -2.23
N LEU A 50 -4.18 17.79 -3.03
CA LEU A 50 -3.76 18.29 -4.33
C LEU A 50 -2.63 19.30 -4.22
N ARG A 51 -2.70 20.26 -3.31
CA ARG A 51 -1.66 21.28 -3.10
C ARG A 51 -0.31 20.66 -2.74
N ILE A 52 -0.29 19.62 -1.92
CA ILE A 52 0.94 18.94 -1.51
C ILE A 52 1.50 18.07 -2.63
N SER A 53 0.63 17.41 -3.40
CA SER A 53 1.05 16.30 -4.26
C SER A 53 0.99 16.54 -5.76
N LEU A 54 0.17 17.48 -6.24
CA LEU A 54 -0.13 17.59 -7.68
C LEU A 54 1.13 17.85 -8.51
N VAL A 55 1.92 18.86 -8.16
CA VAL A 55 3.15 19.23 -8.89
C VAL A 55 4.16 18.08 -8.92
N PRO A 56 4.64 17.55 -7.77
CA PRO A 56 5.59 16.43 -7.78
C PRO A 56 5.02 15.18 -8.45
N TYR A 57 3.72 14.90 -8.29
CA TYR A 57 3.10 13.75 -8.94
C TYR A 57 3.11 13.89 -10.46
N LEU A 58 2.70 15.05 -11.00
CA LEU A 58 2.72 15.29 -12.45
C LEU A 58 4.15 15.27 -13.03
N VAL A 59 5.14 15.76 -12.28
CA VAL A 59 6.55 15.66 -12.67
C VAL A 59 7.00 14.20 -12.74
N ALA A 60 6.65 13.37 -11.76
CA ALA A 60 6.92 11.94 -11.80
C ALA A 60 6.19 11.23 -12.95
N SER A 61 4.92 11.58 -13.20
CA SER A 61 4.14 11.06 -14.32
C SER A 61 4.73 11.44 -15.67
N ALA A 62 5.24 12.67 -15.82
CA ALA A 62 5.91 13.13 -17.04
C ALA A 62 7.22 12.38 -17.28
N ALA A 63 8.02 12.13 -16.22
CA ALA A 63 9.24 11.33 -16.33
C ALA A 63 8.92 9.87 -16.72
N MET A 64 7.85 9.29 -16.17
CA MET A 64 7.35 7.97 -16.56
C MET A 64 6.90 7.95 -18.02
N ALA A 65 6.11 8.93 -18.46
CA ALA A 65 5.65 9.04 -19.83
C ALA A 65 6.84 9.13 -20.80
N TRP A 66 7.84 9.95 -20.48
CA TRP A 66 9.06 10.06 -21.29
C TRP A 66 9.84 8.73 -21.39
N PHE A 67 9.96 8.00 -20.28
CA PHE A 67 10.54 6.66 -20.27
C PHE A 67 9.76 5.70 -21.18
N LEU A 68 8.43 5.64 -21.03
CA LEU A 68 7.59 4.76 -21.84
C LEU A 68 7.65 5.10 -23.33
N THR A 69 7.56 6.37 -23.71
CA THR A 69 7.57 6.76 -25.13
C THR A 69 8.93 6.57 -25.78
N THR A 70 10.02 6.80 -25.04
CA THR A 70 11.38 6.68 -25.60
C THR A 70 11.84 5.22 -25.70
N ASN A 71 11.23 4.31 -24.93
CA ASN A 71 11.51 2.88 -24.96
C ASN A 71 10.35 2.06 -25.55
N ALA A 72 9.40 2.68 -26.25
CA ALA A 72 8.19 2.00 -26.72
C ALA A 72 8.53 0.78 -27.60
N ASP A 73 9.44 0.94 -28.56
CA ASP A 73 9.87 -0.14 -29.45
C ASP A 73 10.63 -1.25 -28.69
N PHE A 74 11.47 -0.87 -27.73
CA PHE A 74 12.17 -1.81 -26.87
C PHE A 74 11.19 -2.63 -26.01
N LEU A 75 10.20 -1.98 -25.39
CA LEU A 75 9.19 -2.60 -24.54
C LEU A 75 8.20 -3.47 -25.35
N ALA A 76 8.02 -3.19 -26.64
CA ALA A 76 7.20 -4.00 -27.54
C ALA A 76 7.94 -5.22 -28.11
N SER A 77 9.26 -5.30 -27.94
CA SER A 77 10.06 -6.40 -28.47
C SER A 77 9.89 -7.67 -27.63
N GLU A 78 9.47 -8.78 -28.25
CA GLU A 78 9.25 -10.07 -27.57
C GLU A 78 10.55 -10.86 -27.30
N GLY A 79 11.71 -10.36 -27.74
CA GLY A 79 13.01 -11.03 -27.65
C GLY A 79 14.03 -10.21 -26.85
N GLY A 80 13.92 -10.26 -25.52
CA GLY A 80 14.72 -9.49 -24.55
C GLY A 80 16.23 -9.79 -24.49
N ASP A 81 16.83 -10.31 -25.55
CA ASP A 81 18.26 -10.66 -25.60
C ASP A 81 19.14 -9.47 -26.06
N SER A 82 18.56 -8.37 -26.51
CA SER A 82 19.28 -7.19 -26.99
C SER A 82 18.86 -5.92 -26.27
N LEU A 83 19.84 -5.12 -25.82
CA LEU A 83 19.63 -3.77 -25.29
C LEU A 83 19.59 -2.70 -26.40
N ALA A 84 19.59 -3.11 -27.68
CA ALA A 84 19.50 -2.18 -28.79
C ALA A 84 18.19 -1.37 -28.72
N GLY A 85 18.30 -0.05 -28.86
CA GLY A 85 17.15 0.86 -28.74
C GLY A 85 16.74 1.19 -27.30
N PHE A 86 17.36 0.59 -26.28
CA PHE A 86 17.07 0.93 -24.88
C PHE A 86 17.72 2.26 -24.48
N ASN A 87 16.90 3.20 -24.02
CA ASN A 87 17.35 4.48 -23.48
C ASN A 87 17.50 4.41 -21.95
N GLY A 88 18.68 4.00 -21.49
CA GLY A 88 18.99 3.92 -20.06
C GLY A 88 18.94 5.27 -19.30
N LEU A 89 19.17 6.40 -19.98
CA LEU A 89 19.05 7.72 -19.36
C LEU A 89 17.60 8.02 -18.96
N SER A 90 16.65 7.67 -19.83
CA SER A 90 15.23 7.85 -19.53
C SER A 90 14.77 7.00 -18.35
N LEU A 91 15.28 5.77 -18.21
CA LEU A 91 15.04 4.93 -17.03
C LEU A 91 15.61 5.60 -15.77
N LEU A 92 16.87 6.04 -15.82
CA LEU A 92 17.54 6.67 -14.68
C LEU A 92 16.77 7.91 -14.21
N VAL A 93 16.35 8.78 -15.14
CA VAL A 93 15.57 9.96 -14.81
C VAL A 93 14.21 9.59 -14.23
N PHE A 94 13.48 8.65 -14.84
CA PHE A 94 12.21 8.17 -14.29
C PHE A 94 12.38 7.67 -12.85
N VAL A 95 13.38 6.83 -12.58
CA VAL A 95 13.63 6.26 -11.26
C VAL A 95 13.98 7.37 -10.25
N ILE A 96 14.95 8.23 -10.55
CA ILE A 96 15.41 9.25 -9.61
C ILE A 96 14.35 10.33 -9.37
N VAL A 97 13.76 10.87 -10.44
CA VAL A 97 12.73 11.92 -10.34
C VAL A 97 11.49 11.37 -9.66
N GLY A 98 11.04 10.18 -10.06
CA GLY A 98 9.90 9.51 -9.44
C GLY A 98 10.14 9.27 -7.95
N MET A 99 11.29 8.70 -7.60
CA MET A 99 11.68 8.46 -6.21
C MET A 99 11.66 9.73 -5.37
N VAL A 100 12.31 10.81 -5.82
CA VAL A 100 12.33 12.08 -5.09
C VAL A 100 10.92 12.66 -4.94
N CYS A 101 10.12 12.65 -6.00
CA CYS A 101 8.76 13.19 -5.98
C CYS A 101 7.84 12.39 -5.05
N TYR A 102 7.82 11.05 -5.15
CA TYR A 102 6.98 10.21 -4.30
C TYR A 102 7.39 10.29 -2.82
N LEU A 103 8.68 10.33 -2.52
CA LEU A 103 9.15 10.51 -1.14
C LEU A 103 8.78 11.88 -0.58
N TRP A 104 8.89 12.93 -1.39
CA TRP A 104 8.50 14.28 -1.00
C TRP A 104 7.01 14.33 -0.65
N ILE A 105 6.15 13.77 -1.51
CA ILE A 105 4.71 13.68 -1.26
C ILE A 105 4.44 12.89 0.02
N ALA A 106 5.06 11.72 0.18
CA ALA A 106 4.86 10.86 1.34
C ALA A 106 5.17 11.59 2.65
N VAL A 107 6.36 12.19 2.76
CA VAL A 107 6.78 12.92 3.95
C VAL A 107 5.88 14.12 4.22
N ALA A 108 5.58 14.92 3.20
CA ALA A 108 4.72 16.08 3.34
C ALA A 108 3.30 15.70 3.79
N TRP A 109 2.72 14.64 3.22
CA TRP A 109 1.39 14.17 3.57
C TRP A 109 1.33 13.63 5.01
N HIS A 110 2.29 12.79 5.42
CA HIS A 110 2.36 12.28 6.79
C HIS A 110 2.43 13.42 7.82
N ARG A 111 3.25 14.45 7.56
CA ARG A 111 3.40 15.61 8.44
C ARG A 111 2.15 16.49 8.45
N TYR A 112 1.52 16.71 7.30
CA TYR A 112 0.26 17.46 7.24
C TYR A 112 -0.82 16.78 8.08
N VAL A 113 -1.02 15.46 7.93
CA VAL A 113 -2.08 14.75 8.66
C VAL A 113 -1.79 14.67 10.15
N LEU A 114 -0.54 14.41 10.54
CA LEU A 114 -0.20 14.15 11.94
C LEU A 114 0.15 15.41 12.74
N LEU A 115 0.80 16.41 12.12
CA LEU A 115 1.26 17.64 12.75
C LEU A 115 0.51 18.90 12.31
N ARG A 116 -0.41 18.80 11.34
CA ARG A 116 -1.05 19.96 10.70
C ARG A 116 -0.03 20.95 10.12
N GLU A 117 1.09 20.41 9.66
CA GLU A 117 2.11 21.23 9.02
C GLU A 117 1.66 21.63 7.61
N GLU A 118 1.47 22.92 7.41
CA GLU A 118 1.15 23.51 6.11
C GLU A 118 2.40 24.14 5.49
N GLY A 119 2.60 23.94 4.19
CA GLY A 119 3.64 24.65 3.44
C GLY A 119 3.21 26.08 3.09
N GLU A 120 4.19 26.93 2.77
CA GLU A 120 3.93 28.23 2.13
C GLU A 120 3.74 28.03 0.62
N GLY A 121 2.62 28.48 0.06
CA GLY A 121 2.36 28.39 -1.40
C GLY A 121 1.93 27.00 -1.92
N TRP A 122 2.00 26.77 -3.23
CA TRP A 122 1.43 25.59 -3.90
C TRP A 122 2.27 24.31 -3.80
N VAL A 123 3.34 24.31 -3.00
CA VAL A 123 4.25 23.17 -2.88
C VAL A 123 4.61 22.98 -1.41
N ALA A 124 4.63 21.74 -0.94
CA ALA A 124 5.00 21.44 0.44
C ALA A 124 6.48 21.73 0.70
N GLN A 125 6.83 22.07 1.95
CA GLN A 125 8.22 22.32 2.31
C GLN A 125 9.10 21.09 2.04
N PHE A 126 10.20 21.28 1.31
CA PHE A 126 11.15 20.21 1.04
C PHE A 126 12.05 19.97 2.25
N ARG A 127 11.81 18.88 2.99
CA ARG A 127 12.59 18.49 4.18
C ARG A 127 13.51 17.33 3.86
N SER A 128 14.69 17.63 3.31
CA SER A 128 15.66 16.62 2.87
C SER A 128 16.08 15.66 3.98
N ASP A 129 16.25 16.15 5.20
CA ASP A 129 16.56 15.35 6.40
C ASP A 129 15.49 14.27 6.67
N ARG A 130 14.20 14.66 6.60
CA ARG A 130 13.07 13.74 6.81
C ARG A 130 12.85 12.82 5.62
N ILE A 131 13.06 13.31 4.40
CA ILE A 131 13.00 12.51 3.16
C ILE A 131 14.05 11.40 3.18
N LEU A 132 15.31 11.71 3.54
CA LEU A 132 16.37 10.73 3.63
C LEU A 132 16.14 9.73 4.77
N GLY A 133 15.62 10.19 5.92
CA GLY A 133 15.22 9.31 7.02
C GLY A 133 14.11 8.34 6.62
N TYR A 134 13.08 8.83 5.93
CA TYR A 134 11.98 8.02 5.39
C TYR A 134 12.50 7.00 4.36
N LEU A 135 13.36 7.45 3.44
CA LEU A 135 13.99 6.59 2.45
C LEU A 135 14.81 5.47 3.11
N GLY A 136 15.66 5.80 4.08
CA GLY A 136 16.48 4.79 4.76
C GLY A 136 15.63 3.71 5.44
N ARG A 137 14.50 4.09 6.04
CA ARG A 137 13.55 3.12 6.62
C ARG A 137 12.80 2.32 5.56
N GLY A 138 12.46 2.94 4.43
CA GLY A 138 11.89 2.25 3.27
C GLY A 138 12.85 1.20 2.70
N ILE A 139 14.13 1.54 2.54
CA ILE A 139 15.19 0.61 2.08
C ILE A 139 15.35 -0.54 3.09
N LEU A 140 15.41 -0.23 4.39
CA LEU A 140 15.52 -1.25 5.43
C LEU A 140 14.33 -2.24 5.39
N LEU A 141 13.10 -1.72 5.23
CA LEU A 141 11.92 -2.57 5.05
C LEU A 141 12.03 -3.42 3.79
N GLY A 142 12.38 -2.80 2.66
CA GLY A 142 12.56 -3.51 1.39
C GLY A 142 13.57 -4.66 1.52
N LEU A 143 14.70 -4.41 2.18
CA LEU A 143 15.75 -5.41 2.40
C LEU A 143 15.28 -6.56 3.29
N VAL A 144 14.52 -6.27 4.36
CA VAL A 144 13.97 -7.32 5.23
C VAL A 144 12.90 -8.13 4.49
N LEU A 145 12.13 -7.50 3.62
CA LEU A 145 11.05 -8.12 2.88
C LEU A 145 11.49 -8.85 1.60
N ILE A 146 12.73 -8.61 1.12
CA ILE A 146 13.22 -9.24 -0.12
C ILE A 146 13.37 -10.76 0.02
N LEU A 147 13.86 -11.25 1.16
CA LEU A 147 14.05 -12.68 1.38
C LEU A 147 12.70 -13.42 1.43
N PRO A 148 11.69 -12.96 2.19
CA PRO A 148 10.32 -13.47 2.06
C PRO A 148 9.79 -13.41 0.63
N ALA A 149 10.01 -12.30 -0.09
CA ALA A 149 9.52 -12.15 -1.46
C ALA A 149 10.12 -13.17 -2.42
N ILE A 150 11.44 -13.38 -2.37
CA ILE A 150 12.14 -14.40 -3.18
C ILE A 150 11.62 -15.80 -2.84
N PHE A 151 11.49 -16.10 -1.54
CA PHE A 151 10.96 -17.39 -1.09
C PHE A 151 9.54 -17.62 -1.61
N MET A 152 8.66 -16.63 -1.50
CA MET A 152 7.29 -16.73 -2.02
C MET A 152 7.27 -16.90 -3.53
N ALA A 153 8.08 -16.14 -4.28
CA ALA A 153 8.17 -16.26 -5.74
C ALA A 153 8.62 -17.68 -6.15
N PHE A 154 9.62 -18.23 -5.46
CA PHE A 154 10.07 -19.61 -5.67
C PHE A 154 8.95 -20.63 -5.40
N VAL A 155 8.24 -20.49 -4.27
CA VAL A 155 7.14 -21.41 -3.92
C VAL A 155 5.99 -21.32 -4.90
N VAL A 156 5.55 -20.10 -5.28
CA VAL A 156 4.49 -19.90 -6.28
C VAL A 156 4.91 -20.50 -7.63
N GLY A 157 6.15 -20.26 -8.06
CA GLY A 157 6.70 -20.85 -9.28
C GLY A 157 6.69 -22.37 -9.24
N ALA A 158 7.22 -22.98 -8.18
CA ALA A 158 7.23 -24.44 -8.01
C ALA A 158 5.81 -25.05 -8.00
N LEU A 159 4.87 -24.43 -7.29
CA LEU A 159 3.47 -24.87 -7.23
C LEU A 159 2.75 -24.71 -8.58
N SER A 160 3.11 -23.67 -9.35
CA SER A 160 2.53 -23.44 -10.68
C SER A 160 2.92 -24.53 -11.69
N VAL A 161 4.14 -25.06 -11.62
CA VAL A 161 4.59 -26.17 -12.47
C VAL A 161 3.79 -27.45 -12.17
N ALA A 162 3.47 -27.70 -10.90
CA ALA A 162 2.75 -28.89 -10.48
C ALA A 162 1.22 -28.79 -10.67
N GLY A 163 0.64 -27.59 -10.53
CA GLY A 163 -0.80 -27.39 -10.42
C GLY A 163 -1.43 -26.50 -11.50
N GLY A 164 -0.65 -25.98 -12.43
CA GLY A 164 -1.11 -25.10 -13.50
C GLY A 164 -1.59 -23.72 -13.03
N LEU A 165 -2.31 -23.03 -13.92
CA LEU A 165 -2.69 -21.61 -13.76
C LEU A 165 -3.54 -21.34 -12.50
N VAL A 166 -4.48 -22.23 -12.16
CA VAL A 166 -5.37 -22.03 -11.00
C VAL A 166 -4.58 -22.04 -9.69
N VAL A 167 -3.63 -22.98 -9.54
CA VAL A 167 -2.77 -23.07 -8.36
C VAL A 167 -1.80 -21.89 -8.29
N MET A 168 -1.28 -21.43 -9.43
CA MET A 168 -0.46 -20.21 -9.50
C MET A 168 -1.22 -18.99 -8.98
N ILE A 169 -2.44 -18.75 -9.47
CA ILE A 169 -3.27 -17.61 -9.05
C ILE A 169 -3.61 -17.72 -7.56
N ALA A 170 -4.10 -18.88 -7.12
CA ALA A 170 -4.51 -19.08 -5.74
C ALA A 170 -3.34 -18.88 -4.77
N SER A 171 -2.18 -19.48 -5.05
CA SER A 171 -0.98 -19.32 -4.22
C SER A 171 -0.46 -17.87 -4.24
N GLY A 172 -0.42 -17.23 -5.41
CA GLY A 172 -0.03 -15.83 -5.54
C GLY A 172 -0.90 -14.88 -4.71
N LEU A 173 -2.23 -15.08 -4.72
CA LEU A 173 -3.16 -14.29 -3.90
C LEU A 173 -2.93 -14.51 -2.41
N ILE A 174 -2.76 -15.76 -1.96
CA ILE A 174 -2.50 -16.08 -0.55
C ILE A 174 -1.19 -15.44 -0.07
N PHE A 175 -0.12 -15.55 -0.85
CA PHE A 175 1.17 -14.97 -0.50
C PHE A 175 1.16 -13.44 -0.52
N THR A 176 0.54 -12.83 -1.54
CA THR A 176 0.37 -11.37 -1.61
C THR A 176 -0.41 -10.85 -0.42
N PHE A 177 -1.47 -11.55 -0.03
CA PHE A 177 -2.25 -11.23 1.15
C PHE A 177 -1.40 -11.30 2.44
N ALA A 178 -0.69 -12.41 2.66
CA ALA A 178 0.17 -12.59 3.83
C ALA A 178 1.27 -11.51 3.89
N PHE A 179 1.87 -11.20 2.75
CA PHE A 179 2.90 -10.17 2.62
C PHE A 179 2.37 -8.79 2.95
N THR A 180 1.19 -8.43 2.44
CA THR A 180 0.55 -7.14 2.71
C THR A 180 0.27 -6.95 4.21
N VAL A 181 -0.14 -8.01 4.91
CA VAL A 181 -0.33 -7.98 6.37
C VAL A 181 0.97 -7.65 7.09
N ILE A 182 2.09 -8.27 6.70
CA ILE A 182 3.40 -8.00 7.29
C ILE A 182 3.82 -6.56 7.02
N VAL A 183 3.66 -6.10 5.77
CA VAL A 183 3.98 -4.71 5.38
C VAL A 183 3.19 -3.72 6.23
N TYR A 184 1.87 -3.88 6.36
CA TYR A 184 1.05 -2.97 7.15
C TYR A 184 1.41 -2.95 8.64
N ARG A 185 1.81 -4.08 9.22
CA ARG A 185 2.28 -4.12 10.61
C ARG A 185 3.60 -3.38 10.83
N LEU A 186 4.49 -3.40 9.84
CA LEU A 186 5.77 -2.71 9.90
C LEU A 186 5.72 -1.28 9.37
N SER A 187 4.68 -0.95 8.62
CA SER A 187 4.47 0.34 7.98
C SER A 187 4.53 1.56 8.92
N PRO A 188 4.19 1.50 10.22
CA PRO A 188 4.28 2.65 11.12
C PRO A 188 5.69 3.26 11.22
N ILE A 189 6.76 2.52 10.89
CA ILE A 189 8.10 3.10 10.91
C ILE A 189 8.29 4.21 9.87
N LEU A 190 7.48 4.21 8.80
CA LEU A 190 7.56 5.17 7.71
C LEU A 190 7.01 6.54 8.12
N PRO A 191 5.75 6.68 8.60
CA PRO A 191 5.29 7.92 9.21
C PRO A 191 6.17 8.39 10.36
N ALA A 192 6.64 7.48 11.22
CA ALA A 192 7.55 7.81 12.32
C ALA A 192 8.82 8.53 11.84
N ALA A 193 9.42 8.04 10.75
CA ALA A 193 10.58 8.66 10.13
C ALA A 193 10.27 10.03 9.50
N ALA A 194 9.09 10.19 8.88
CA ALA A 194 8.64 11.47 8.33
C ALA A 194 8.44 12.54 9.42
N LEU A 195 7.98 12.13 10.61
CA LEU A 195 7.84 13.00 11.77
C LEU A 195 9.18 13.37 12.39
N GLY A 196 10.18 12.49 12.26
CA GLY A 196 11.48 12.68 12.88
C GLY A 196 11.69 11.94 14.19
N GLU A 197 10.75 11.06 14.54
CA GLU A 197 10.75 10.23 15.74
C GLU A 197 10.84 8.76 15.31
N PRO A 198 12.01 8.28 14.88
CA PRO A 198 12.14 6.99 14.21
C PRO A 198 11.77 5.83 15.14
N LEU A 199 10.82 5.01 14.69
CA LEU A 199 10.38 3.78 15.36
C LEU A 199 11.18 2.58 14.86
N LYS A 200 11.60 1.66 15.75
CA LYS A 200 12.26 0.42 15.33
C LYS A 200 11.23 -0.62 14.84
N MET A 201 11.67 -1.57 14.01
CA MET A 201 10.78 -2.60 13.43
C MET A 201 10.16 -3.53 14.49
N ASN A 202 10.93 -3.89 15.52
CA ASN A 202 10.41 -4.69 16.65
C ASN A 202 9.37 -3.90 17.43
N GLU A 203 9.60 -2.61 17.69
CA GLU A 203 8.65 -1.71 18.36
C GLU A 203 7.36 -1.54 17.53
N ALA A 204 7.47 -1.37 16.21
CA ALA A 204 6.31 -1.33 15.31
C ALA A 204 5.50 -2.62 15.34
N TRP A 205 6.19 -3.77 15.36
CA TRP A 205 5.54 -5.07 15.46
C TRP A 205 4.83 -5.24 16.81
N GLU A 206 5.46 -4.83 17.91
CA GLU A 206 4.87 -4.87 19.25
C GLU A 206 3.67 -3.94 19.39
N LYS A 207 3.76 -2.70 18.88
CA LYS A 207 2.65 -1.73 18.90
C LYS A 207 1.45 -2.18 18.06
N THR A 208 1.67 -2.98 17.02
CA THR A 208 0.60 -3.59 16.21
C THR A 208 0.21 -4.99 16.68
N LYS A 209 0.70 -5.45 17.84
CA LYS A 209 0.37 -6.77 18.39
C LYS A 209 -1.09 -6.80 18.84
N GLY A 210 -1.85 -7.77 18.34
CA GLY A 210 -3.30 -7.88 18.57
C GLY A 210 -4.16 -7.28 17.45
N ALA A 211 -3.59 -6.49 16.55
CA ALA A 211 -4.28 -5.92 15.38
C ALA A 211 -4.35 -6.85 14.17
N GLY A 212 -3.94 -8.12 14.32
CA GLY A 212 -3.68 -9.02 13.19
C GLY A 212 -4.88 -9.18 12.26
N TRP A 213 -6.09 -9.35 12.82
CA TRP A 213 -7.32 -9.49 12.02
C TRP A 213 -7.82 -8.18 11.42
N ASP A 214 -7.67 -7.07 12.15
CA ASP A 214 -8.05 -5.74 11.65
C ASP A 214 -7.19 -5.37 10.43
N ILE A 215 -5.87 -5.62 10.52
CA ILE A 215 -4.92 -5.40 9.43
C ILE A 215 -5.10 -6.42 8.30
N ALA A 216 -5.44 -7.68 8.60
CA ALA A 216 -5.77 -8.69 7.60
C ALA A 216 -7.00 -8.29 6.78
N LEU A 217 -8.07 -7.82 7.43
CA LEU A 217 -9.24 -7.34 6.72
C LEU A 217 -8.92 -6.10 5.89
N LEU A 218 -8.17 -5.15 6.45
CA LEU A 218 -7.71 -3.97 5.71
C LEU A 218 -6.93 -4.38 4.44
N ALA A 219 -5.99 -5.32 4.57
CA ALA A 219 -5.23 -5.87 3.44
C ALA A 219 -6.15 -6.48 2.38
N LEU A 220 -7.16 -7.25 2.80
CA LEU A 220 -8.16 -7.83 1.88
C LEU A 220 -8.95 -6.74 1.15
N ILE A 221 -9.47 -5.75 1.87
CA ILE A 221 -10.23 -4.63 1.29
C ILE A 221 -9.37 -3.90 0.27
N THR A 222 -8.13 -3.57 0.62
CA THR A 222 -7.22 -2.87 -0.29
C THR A 222 -6.88 -3.71 -1.52
N ALA A 223 -6.68 -5.02 -1.37
CA ALA A 223 -6.41 -5.89 -2.50
C ALA A 223 -7.60 -5.95 -3.46
N VAL A 224 -8.81 -6.14 -2.93
CA VAL A 224 -10.05 -6.18 -3.73
C VAL A 224 -10.26 -4.86 -4.48
N ILE A 225 -10.10 -3.71 -3.80
CA ILE A 225 -10.25 -2.40 -4.43
C ILE A 225 -9.21 -2.16 -5.52
N ASN A 226 -7.96 -2.55 -5.28
CA ASN A 226 -6.93 -2.45 -6.31
C ASN A 226 -7.26 -3.30 -7.53
N VAL A 227 -7.73 -4.54 -7.35
CA VAL A 227 -8.18 -5.39 -8.47
C VAL A 227 -9.32 -4.71 -9.25
N ILE A 228 -10.34 -4.20 -8.55
CA ILE A 228 -11.47 -3.51 -9.20
C ILE A 228 -10.99 -2.30 -10.02
N ILE A 229 -10.13 -1.44 -9.44
CA ILE A 229 -9.61 -0.25 -10.12
C ILE A 229 -8.83 -0.63 -11.38
N GLN A 230 -7.99 -1.66 -11.31
CA GLN A 230 -7.20 -2.08 -12.46
C GLN A 230 -8.07 -2.73 -13.54
N SER A 231 -9.00 -3.61 -13.17
CA SER A 231 -9.92 -4.24 -14.13
C SER A 231 -10.78 -3.22 -14.88
N VAL A 232 -11.21 -2.13 -14.23
CA VAL A 232 -11.95 -1.05 -14.90
C VAL A 232 -11.08 -0.32 -15.94
N GLY A 233 -9.79 -0.16 -15.67
CA GLY A 233 -8.85 0.45 -16.63
C GLY A 233 -8.70 -0.35 -17.92
N GLU A 234 -8.82 -1.68 -17.84
CA GLU A 234 -8.68 -2.59 -18.98
C GLU A 234 -9.92 -2.61 -19.90
N ILE A 235 -11.12 -2.31 -19.38
CA ILE A 235 -12.37 -2.28 -20.17
C ILE A 235 -12.29 -1.29 -21.34
N GLY A 236 -11.47 -0.22 -21.22
CA GLY A 236 -11.31 0.82 -22.23
C GLY A 236 -10.61 0.38 -23.53
N GLY A 237 -10.02 -0.82 -23.57
CA GLY A 237 -9.46 -1.46 -24.77
C GLY A 237 -8.18 -0.86 -25.35
N ASN A 238 -8.03 0.47 -25.38
CA ASN A 238 -6.84 1.17 -25.86
C ASN A 238 -6.11 1.89 -24.71
N PRO A 239 -5.00 1.32 -24.19
CA PRO A 239 -4.21 1.93 -23.12
C PRO A 239 -3.65 3.32 -23.46
N GLY A 240 -3.46 3.63 -24.75
CA GLY A 240 -2.94 4.92 -25.23
C GLY A 240 -4.02 5.98 -25.47
N ALA A 241 -5.30 5.65 -25.34
CA ALA A 241 -6.36 6.64 -25.50
C ALA A 241 -6.24 7.74 -24.43
N PRO A 242 -6.48 9.02 -24.77
CA PRO A 242 -6.38 10.12 -23.79
C PRO A 242 -7.19 9.87 -22.51
N LEU A 243 -8.38 9.26 -22.64
CA LEU A 243 -9.22 8.90 -21.50
C LEU A 243 -8.59 7.81 -20.61
N ALA A 244 -7.95 6.80 -21.20
CA ALA A 244 -7.27 5.74 -20.45
C ALA A 244 -6.06 6.29 -19.68
N VAL A 245 -5.30 7.21 -20.31
CA VAL A 245 -4.19 7.91 -19.65
C VAL A 245 -4.69 8.77 -18.48
N ILE A 246 -5.77 9.55 -18.68
CA ILE A 246 -6.37 10.34 -17.60
C ILE A 246 -6.82 9.42 -16.45
N TYR A 247 -7.50 8.32 -16.77
CA TYR A 247 -7.92 7.32 -15.77
C TYR A 247 -6.73 6.78 -14.99
N MET A 248 -5.66 6.36 -15.66
CA MET A 248 -4.45 5.82 -15.04
C MET A 248 -3.78 6.85 -14.12
N VAL A 249 -3.64 8.09 -14.57
CA VAL A 249 -3.00 9.18 -13.78
C VAL A 249 -3.85 9.51 -12.56
N VAL A 250 -5.17 9.62 -12.71
CA VAL A 250 -6.07 9.97 -11.60
C VAL A 250 -6.17 8.83 -10.59
N THR A 251 -6.36 7.59 -11.06
CA THR A 251 -6.48 6.44 -10.16
C THR A 251 -5.16 6.09 -9.50
N GLY A 252 -4.03 6.22 -10.20
CA GLY A 252 -2.69 6.09 -9.63
C GLY A 252 -2.43 7.11 -8.53
N TRP A 253 -2.84 8.38 -8.73
CA TRP A 253 -2.75 9.40 -7.70
C TRP A 253 -3.59 9.05 -6.47
N LEU A 254 -4.86 8.65 -6.69
CA LEU A 254 -5.75 8.24 -5.61
C LEU A 254 -5.20 7.05 -4.83
N GLN A 255 -4.73 6.00 -5.51
CA GLN A 255 -4.14 4.81 -4.89
C GLN A 255 -2.93 5.19 -4.04
N PHE A 256 -2.07 6.07 -4.53
CA PHE A 256 -0.90 6.54 -3.79
C PHE A 256 -1.30 7.32 -2.53
N MET A 257 -2.18 8.32 -2.66
CA MET A 257 -2.62 9.14 -1.52
C MET A 257 -3.40 8.33 -0.47
N VAL A 258 -4.24 7.39 -0.90
CA VAL A 258 -4.95 6.48 0.01
C VAL A 258 -3.97 5.52 0.68
N GLY A 259 -2.98 5.00 -0.05
CA GLY A 259 -1.91 4.19 0.51
C GLY A 259 -1.16 4.92 1.64
N LEU A 260 -0.73 6.16 1.40
CA LEU A 260 -0.09 6.98 2.43
C LEU A 260 -1.02 7.27 3.62
N SER A 261 -2.32 7.47 3.36
CA SER A 261 -3.31 7.70 4.41
C SER A 261 -3.56 6.46 5.26
N ILE A 262 -3.50 5.25 4.67
CA ILE A 262 -3.55 3.99 5.41
C ILE A 262 -2.36 3.89 6.36
N LEU A 263 -1.15 4.11 5.86
CA LEU A 263 0.08 4.12 6.67
C LEU A 263 -0.04 5.09 7.85
N THR A 264 -0.53 6.29 7.57
CA THR A 264 -0.73 7.34 8.59
C THR A 264 -1.79 6.95 9.61
N THR A 265 -2.89 6.34 9.17
CA THR A 265 -3.99 5.92 10.06
C THR A 265 -3.56 4.76 10.96
N ILE A 266 -2.80 3.78 10.42
CA ILE A 266 -2.21 2.71 11.22
C ILE A 266 -1.26 3.29 12.27
N TYR A 267 -0.38 4.22 11.89
CA TYR A 267 0.51 4.89 12.83
C TYR A 267 -0.27 5.67 13.90
N GLY A 268 -1.18 6.56 13.49
CA GLY A 268 -1.95 7.38 14.42
C GLY A 268 -2.76 6.54 15.40
N HIS A 269 -3.38 5.44 14.95
CA HIS A 269 -4.18 4.58 15.82
C HIS A 269 -3.32 3.69 16.74
N TYR A 270 -2.39 2.91 16.17
CA TYR A 270 -1.65 1.90 16.95
C TYR A 270 -0.40 2.44 17.64
N VAL A 271 0.15 3.58 17.21
CA VAL A 271 1.36 4.16 17.79
C VAL A 271 1.06 5.35 18.70
N GLU A 272 0.20 6.26 18.27
CA GLU A 272 -0.19 7.46 19.03
C GLU A 272 -1.50 7.31 19.80
N GLY A 273 -2.28 6.24 19.57
CA GLY A 273 -3.56 6.02 20.25
C GLY A 273 -4.72 6.91 19.80
N ARG A 274 -4.63 7.52 18.60
CA ARG A 274 -5.72 8.34 18.04
C ARG A 274 -6.96 7.50 17.74
N SER A 275 -8.14 8.08 17.94
CA SER A 275 -9.41 7.46 17.57
C SER A 275 -9.59 7.39 16.06
N ILE A 276 -10.33 6.37 15.59
CA ILE A 276 -10.69 6.15 14.17
C ILE A 276 -12.21 6.15 13.97
N ASP A 277 -12.93 6.79 14.89
CA ASP A 277 -14.40 6.95 14.88
C ASP A 277 -14.83 8.20 14.10
#